data_AF-A0A7C2KQ33-F1
#
_entry.id   AF-A0A7C2KQ33-F1
#
_cell.length_a   1.000
_cell.length_b   1.000
_cell.length_c   1.000
_cell.angle_alpha   90.00
_cell.angle_beta   90.00
_cell.angle_gamma   90.00
#
_symmetry.space_group_name_H-M   'P 1'
#
loop_
_entity.id
_entity.type
_entity.pdbx_description
1 polymer ?
#
loop_
_entity_poly.entity_id
_entity_poly.type
_entity_poly.pdbx_seq_one_letter_code
_entity_poly.pdbx_strand_id
1 'polypeptide(L)'
;MAMRRHTLMTILLLLMFTLSGCGDLLPVGIGDANAVTITIAYSPEKEKWLTEQIARFNEQRVIVNDRRVVVEGINKSSGAARTEIKNGTLQVTVWSPSASTWLEVLKQETGNQNVAISNKPLVLTPVVIAMWKPMAEAMGWPNRPIGWKDILDLTNDPQGWGRFGHPEWGRFSWGHTDPEISTTALSTLIAEFYAATGKREGLTVADVQSEQATAFIRQLGRSIKHYGYNTLIFSENMKKFGMSYISAFPMEEITLIDFNKFDPPPTPLVAIYPAEGTFWHDNPFIVMASTSADEQAAAERFYEFLLSEESQRAAMQYGFRPANPNVPLTDPISPAFGADPQGVQTVLAVPSAEVIVAVKDSWKLNRKRADILLVVDTSGSMEGDKMTMVKAGIETFLMRILPEDRLGLITFDSQARLVVPMAPLSENRIDLQIAVQEMRASGRTALFDALDLARQTLEALPPAEDDRIRAIVLLSDGADNASRLTLEEVRRQFDESGITIFPVAYGSDADRQVLDAIAEFSRTIVVVGDSGDIAQIFENLSRYF
;
A
#
# COMPACT_ATOMS: atom_id res chain seq x y z
N MET A 1 -10.45 11.92 -84.42
CA MET A 1 -9.09 12.51 -84.32
C MET A 1 -8.42 11.84 -83.12
N ALA A 2 -7.73 10.73 -83.37
CA ALA A 2 -6.27 10.62 -83.33
C ALA A 2 -5.75 10.67 -81.88
N MET A 3 -5.01 9.70 -81.35
CA MET A 3 -4.39 8.50 -81.90
C MET A 3 -3.80 7.74 -80.70
N ARG A 4 -3.97 6.40 -80.64
CA ARG A 4 -2.94 5.39 -80.26
C ARG A 4 -2.43 5.41 -78.80
N ARG A 5 -2.00 4.33 -78.14
CA ARG A 5 -1.66 2.89 -78.34
C ARG A 5 -1.11 2.46 -76.95
N HIS A 6 -0.95 1.23 -76.49
CA HIS A 6 -1.16 -0.16 -76.89
C HIS A 6 -0.93 -0.96 -75.58
N THR A 7 -1.80 -1.91 -75.23
CA THR A 7 -1.52 -3.37 -75.11
C THR A 7 -0.35 -3.74 -74.18
N LEU A 8 -0.50 -4.63 -73.20
CA LEU A 8 -0.71 -6.06 -73.47
C LEU A 8 -1.34 -6.80 -72.27
N MET A 9 -2.27 -7.67 -72.64
CA MET A 9 -3.03 -8.64 -71.86
C MET A 9 -2.32 -9.99 -71.94
N THR A 10 -2.16 -10.73 -70.84
CA THR A 10 -2.18 -12.21 -70.90
C THR A 10 -2.63 -12.83 -69.57
N ILE A 11 -3.66 -13.65 -69.68
CA ILE A 11 -4.33 -14.49 -68.67
C ILE A 11 -3.73 -15.90 -68.78
N LEU A 12 -3.52 -16.64 -67.67
CA LEU A 12 -4.03 -18.02 -67.49
C LEU A 12 -3.73 -18.61 -66.09
N LEU A 13 -4.78 -19.17 -65.49
CA LEU A 13 -4.76 -20.20 -64.44
C LEU A 13 -4.07 -21.49 -64.92
N LEU A 14 -3.41 -22.24 -64.03
CA LEU A 14 -3.61 -23.70 -63.95
C LEU A 14 -3.24 -24.29 -62.57
N LEU A 15 -3.97 -25.34 -62.23
CA LEU A 15 -4.02 -26.13 -60.99
C LEU A 15 -2.81 -27.08 -60.76
N MET A 16 -2.74 -27.53 -59.49
CA MET A 16 -2.48 -28.89 -58.98
C MET A 16 -1.18 -29.19 -58.19
N PHE A 17 -1.42 -29.83 -57.04
CA PHE A 17 -0.55 -30.40 -56.01
C PHE A 17 0.57 -31.33 -56.52
N THR A 18 1.72 -31.34 -55.83
CA THR A 18 2.30 -32.51 -55.12
C THR A 18 3.62 -32.17 -54.41
N LEU A 19 3.86 -32.87 -53.29
CA LEU A 19 4.99 -32.71 -52.35
C LEU A 19 6.37 -33.04 -52.95
N SER A 20 7.41 -32.28 -52.56
CA SER A 20 8.59 -32.75 -51.79
C SER A 20 9.85 -31.89 -52.03
N GLY A 21 10.40 -31.30 -50.96
CA GLY A 21 11.85 -31.27 -50.71
C GLY A 21 12.70 -30.09 -51.19
N CYS A 22 13.31 -29.41 -50.21
CA CYS A 22 14.46 -28.47 -50.26
C CYS A 22 14.23 -27.13 -50.98
N GLY A 23 14.47 -25.96 -50.38
CA GLY A 23 15.05 -25.63 -49.10
C GLY A 23 15.38 -24.13 -49.16
N ASP A 24 14.73 -23.34 -48.31
CA ASP A 24 15.19 -22.03 -47.87
C ASP A 24 14.66 -21.85 -46.45
N LEU A 25 15.36 -22.54 -45.54
CA LEU A 25 15.26 -22.32 -44.11
C LEU A 25 15.84 -20.92 -43.84
N LEU A 26 14.96 -19.94 -43.67
CA LEU A 26 15.25 -18.83 -42.78
C LEU A 26 15.77 -19.43 -41.46
N PRO A 27 16.88 -18.94 -40.90
CA PRO A 27 17.36 -19.47 -39.63
C PRO A 27 16.29 -19.17 -38.57
N VAL A 28 15.58 -20.21 -38.16
CA VAL A 28 14.94 -20.30 -36.85
C VAL A 28 16.09 -20.24 -35.85
N GLY A 29 16.45 -19.01 -35.48
CA GLY A 29 17.58 -18.73 -34.60
C GLY A 29 17.25 -19.16 -33.17
N ILE A 30 17.85 -20.28 -32.76
CA ILE A 30 18.25 -20.66 -31.39
C ILE A 30 17.26 -20.26 -30.30
N GLY A 31 16.48 -21.24 -29.85
CA GLY A 31 15.45 -21.07 -28.84
C GLY A 31 15.92 -20.55 -27.48
N ASP A 32 15.01 -19.86 -26.81
CA ASP A 32 15.10 -19.38 -25.42
C ASP A 32 15.26 -20.51 -24.37
N ALA A 33 15.34 -21.79 -24.79
CA ALA A 33 15.49 -22.93 -23.89
C ALA A 33 16.86 -23.01 -23.17
N ASN A 34 17.83 -22.18 -23.56
CA ASN A 34 19.16 -22.11 -22.94
C ASN A 34 19.48 -20.68 -22.42
N ALA A 35 18.47 -19.86 -22.13
CA ALA A 35 18.68 -18.56 -21.52
C ALA A 35 19.03 -18.67 -20.03
N VAL A 36 19.78 -17.70 -19.50
CA VAL A 36 19.89 -17.46 -18.06
C VAL A 36 18.78 -16.51 -17.67
N THR A 37 17.73 -17.04 -17.05
CA THR A 37 16.63 -16.23 -16.51
C THR A 37 17.00 -15.78 -15.11
N ILE A 38 16.91 -14.48 -14.86
CA ILE A 38 16.98 -13.91 -13.51
C ILE A 38 15.64 -13.30 -13.13
N THR A 39 15.23 -13.51 -11.89
CA THR A 39 13.99 -12.94 -11.35
C THR A 39 14.31 -11.84 -10.36
N ILE A 40 13.66 -10.68 -10.51
CA ILE A 40 13.75 -9.56 -9.58
C ILE A 40 12.40 -9.33 -8.88
N ALA A 41 12.34 -9.52 -7.56
CA ALA A 41 11.20 -9.06 -6.76
C ALA A 41 11.45 -7.62 -6.30
N TYR A 42 10.54 -6.70 -6.60
CA TYR A 42 10.71 -5.28 -6.31
C TYR A 42 9.45 -4.62 -5.73
N SER A 43 9.63 -3.55 -4.97
CA SER A 43 8.50 -2.84 -4.34
C SER A 43 7.69 -1.94 -5.29
N PRO A 44 6.39 -1.71 -4.98
CA PRO A 44 5.42 -1.20 -5.94
C PRO A 44 5.76 0.15 -6.60
N GLU A 45 6.45 1.05 -5.89
CA GLU A 45 6.86 2.36 -6.38
C GLU A 45 7.81 2.28 -7.60
N LYS A 46 8.50 1.15 -7.80
CA LYS A 46 9.39 0.94 -8.95
C LYS A 46 8.68 0.37 -10.17
N GLU A 47 7.42 -0.06 -10.07
CA GLU A 47 6.70 -0.82 -11.11
C GLU A 47 6.77 -0.15 -12.47
N LYS A 48 6.35 1.12 -12.57
CA LYS A 48 6.31 1.86 -13.83
C LYS A 48 7.70 1.89 -14.50
N TRP A 49 8.73 2.16 -13.70
CA TRP A 49 10.10 2.26 -14.19
C TRP A 49 10.69 0.89 -14.57
N LEU A 50 10.64 -0.09 -13.65
CA LEU A 50 11.27 -1.39 -13.87
C LEU A 50 10.60 -2.19 -14.96
N THR A 51 9.28 -2.13 -15.12
CA THR A 51 8.59 -2.81 -16.23
C THR A 51 9.09 -2.30 -17.58
N GLU A 52 9.28 -0.99 -17.73
CA GLU A 52 9.88 -0.40 -18.94
C GLU A 52 11.35 -0.81 -19.12
N GLN A 53 12.16 -0.73 -18.05
CA GLN A 53 13.59 -1.05 -18.13
C GLN A 53 13.87 -2.54 -18.38
N ILE A 54 13.08 -3.43 -17.79
CA ILE A 54 13.17 -4.88 -18.02
C ILE A 54 12.88 -5.21 -19.48
N ALA A 55 11.81 -4.63 -20.05
CA ALA A 55 11.48 -4.81 -21.45
C ALA A 55 12.65 -4.36 -22.36
N ARG A 56 13.17 -3.15 -22.13
CA ARG A 56 14.30 -2.59 -22.87
C ARG A 56 15.57 -3.43 -22.75
N PHE A 57 15.90 -3.94 -21.56
CA PHE A 57 17.05 -4.81 -21.36
C PHE A 57 16.91 -6.13 -22.13
N ASN A 58 15.74 -6.76 -22.05
CA ASN A 58 15.45 -8.03 -22.73
C ASN A 58 15.49 -7.89 -24.27
N GLU A 59 15.13 -6.72 -24.80
CA GLU A 59 15.24 -6.37 -26.22
C GLU A 59 16.69 -6.25 -26.70
N GLN A 60 17.63 -5.83 -25.84
CA GLN A 60 19.05 -5.74 -26.17
C GLN A 60 19.73 -7.11 -26.38
N ARG A 61 19.06 -8.21 -25.97
CA ARG A 61 19.58 -9.58 -26.09
C ARG A 61 20.99 -9.73 -25.53
N VAL A 62 21.21 -9.18 -24.35
CA VAL A 62 22.51 -9.25 -23.64
C VAL A 62 22.93 -10.71 -23.47
N ILE A 63 24.21 -10.99 -23.73
CA ILE A 63 24.81 -12.32 -23.62
C ILE A 63 25.78 -12.37 -22.44
N VAL A 64 25.66 -13.41 -21.61
CA VAL A 64 26.58 -13.76 -20.52
C VAL A 64 26.92 -15.24 -20.63
N ASN A 65 28.21 -15.57 -20.67
CA ASN A 65 28.70 -16.95 -20.79
C ASN A 65 28.01 -17.71 -21.94
N ASP A 66 27.99 -17.10 -23.12
CA ASP A 66 27.38 -17.60 -24.38
C ASP A 66 25.86 -17.88 -24.31
N ARG A 67 25.18 -17.38 -23.26
CA ARG A 67 23.74 -17.50 -23.10
C ARG A 67 23.06 -16.15 -23.01
N ARG A 68 21.88 -16.06 -23.59
CA ARG A 68 21.02 -14.87 -23.49
C ARG A 68 20.57 -14.70 -22.05
N VAL A 69 20.58 -13.47 -21.56
CA VAL A 69 19.97 -13.09 -20.29
C VAL A 69 18.51 -12.69 -20.52
N VAL A 70 17.62 -13.20 -19.68
CA VAL A 70 16.21 -12.79 -19.61
C VAL A 70 15.92 -12.35 -18.17
N VAL A 71 15.29 -11.19 -18.02
CA VAL A 71 14.89 -10.66 -16.71
C VAL A 71 13.37 -10.72 -16.57
N GLU A 72 12.90 -11.21 -15.44
CA GLU A 72 11.48 -11.27 -15.07
C GLU A 72 11.24 -10.48 -13.78
N GLY A 73 10.17 -9.68 -13.77
CA GLY A 73 9.79 -8.81 -12.66
C GLY A 73 8.66 -9.37 -11.81
N ILE A 74 8.77 -9.24 -10.49
CA ILE A 74 7.70 -9.55 -9.53
C ILE A 74 7.46 -8.32 -8.66
N ASN A 75 6.31 -7.67 -8.85
CA ASN A 75 5.87 -6.60 -7.97
C ASN A 75 5.39 -7.16 -6.63
N LYS A 76 6.01 -6.73 -5.52
CA LYS A 76 5.62 -7.16 -4.18
C LYS A 76 6.09 -6.17 -3.11
N SER A 77 5.24 -5.90 -2.12
CA SER A 77 5.64 -5.04 -0.99
C SER A 77 6.85 -5.62 -0.25
N SER A 78 7.74 -4.76 0.24
CA SER A 78 9.02 -5.18 0.81
C SER A 78 8.88 -6.13 2.00
N GLY A 79 7.95 -5.85 2.92
CA GLY A 79 7.71 -6.73 4.06
C GLY A 79 7.05 -8.06 3.69
N ALA A 80 6.18 -8.09 2.67
CA ALA A 80 5.60 -9.34 2.16
C ALA A 80 6.65 -10.19 1.46
N ALA A 81 7.44 -9.61 0.54
CA ALA A 81 8.56 -10.29 -0.12
C ALA A 81 9.54 -10.86 0.90
N ARG A 82 9.92 -10.09 1.93
CA ARG A 82 10.76 -10.55 3.04
C ARG A 82 10.15 -11.76 3.76
N THR A 83 8.85 -11.75 4.03
CA THR A 83 8.14 -12.86 4.69
C THR A 83 8.18 -14.11 3.83
N GLU A 84 7.89 -13.98 2.54
CA GLU A 84 7.89 -15.11 1.61
C GLU A 84 9.30 -15.67 1.34
N ILE A 85 10.32 -14.80 1.26
CA ILE A 85 11.73 -15.20 1.16
C ILE A 85 12.13 -15.98 2.42
N LYS A 86 11.81 -15.47 3.60
CA LYS A 86 12.08 -16.15 4.88
C LYS A 86 11.44 -17.55 4.93
N ASN A 87 10.19 -17.65 4.47
CA ASN A 87 9.43 -18.90 4.50
C ASN A 87 9.78 -19.84 3.32
N GLY A 88 10.61 -19.40 2.37
CA GLY A 88 10.99 -20.15 1.19
C GLY A 88 9.90 -20.25 0.10
N THR A 89 8.81 -19.50 0.24
CA THR A 89 7.71 -19.45 -0.74
C THR A 89 7.99 -18.49 -1.90
N LEU A 90 8.97 -17.59 -1.75
CA LEU A 90 9.50 -16.75 -2.82
C LEU A 90 11.00 -17.00 -2.99
N GLN A 91 11.38 -17.47 -4.17
CA GLN A 91 12.79 -17.64 -4.56
C GLN A 91 13.07 -16.70 -5.72
N VAL A 92 14.06 -15.83 -5.56
CA VAL A 92 14.43 -14.81 -6.55
C VAL A 92 15.94 -14.68 -6.65
N THR A 93 16.42 -14.26 -7.82
CA THR A 93 17.82 -13.92 -8.06
C THR A 93 18.16 -12.60 -7.39
N VAL A 94 17.27 -11.61 -7.54
CA VAL A 94 17.43 -10.26 -7.03
C VAL A 94 16.22 -9.89 -6.18
N TRP A 95 16.47 -9.31 -5.02
CA TRP A 95 15.46 -8.66 -4.22
C TRP A 95 15.74 -7.15 -4.14
N SER A 96 14.76 -6.34 -4.52
CA SER A 96 14.84 -4.89 -4.51
C SER A 96 13.72 -4.26 -3.66
N PRO A 97 13.81 -4.35 -2.32
CA PRO A 97 12.89 -3.67 -1.43
C PRO A 97 13.02 -2.14 -1.56
N SER A 98 12.16 -1.38 -0.88
CA SER A 98 12.30 0.09 -0.84
C SER A 98 13.55 0.52 -0.08
N ALA A 99 13.97 -0.24 0.94
CA ALA A 99 15.15 0.10 1.74
C ALA A 99 15.94 -1.15 2.18
N SER A 100 17.26 -0.97 2.33
CA SER A 100 18.21 -1.95 2.85
C SER A 100 17.91 -2.44 4.27
N THR A 101 17.12 -1.69 5.04
CA THR A 101 16.68 -2.08 6.40
C THR A 101 16.00 -3.46 6.41
N TRP A 102 15.28 -3.81 5.35
CA TRP A 102 14.62 -5.10 5.23
C TRP A 102 15.58 -6.28 5.10
N LEU A 103 16.77 -6.08 4.52
CA LEU A 103 17.81 -7.12 4.48
C LEU A 103 18.31 -7.43 5.90
N GLU A 104 18.49 -6.40 6.72
CA GLU A 104 18.93 -6.57 8.11
C GLU A 104 17.86 -7.26 8.97
N VAL A 105 16.57 -6.93 8.75
CA VAL A 105 15.45 -7.65 9.38
C VAL A 105 15.45 -9.12 8.95
N LEU A 106 15.65 -9.42 7.66
CA LEU A 106 15.69 -10.80 7.16
C LEU A 106 16.86 -11.59 7.77
N LYS A 107 18.06 -11.02 7.85
CA LYS A 107 19.23 -11.64 8.50
C LYS A 107 18.96 -11.97 9.95
N GLN A 108 18.35 -11.04 10.68
CA GLN A 108 18.01 -11.22 12.10
C GLN A 108 16.96 -12.32 12.28
N GLU A 109 15.87 -12.27 11.54
CA GLU A 109 14.76 -13.21 11.68
C GLU A 109 15.10 -14.64 11.24
N THR A 110 16.04 -14.80 10.33
CA THR A 110 16.53 -16.11 9.87
C THR A 110 17.73 -16.62 10.69
N GLY A 111 18.38 -15.74 11.47
CA GLY A 111 19.68 -16.01 12.08
C GLY A 111 20.81 -16.22 11.06
N ASN A 112 20.58 -15.92 9.77
CA ASN A 112 21.54 -16.15 8.70
C ASN A 112 22.09 -14.82 8.16
N GLN A 113 23.36 -14.53 8.46
CA GLN A 113 24.03 -13.31 8.00
C GLN A 113 24.38 -13.34 6.50
N ASN A 114 24.37 -14.53 5.88
CA ASN A 114 24.76 -14.76 4.49
C ASN A 114 23.55 -15.00 3.58
N VAL A 115 22.39 -14.38 3.84
CA VAL A 115 21.20 -14.49 2.98
C VAL A 115 21.38 -13.79 1.62
N ALA A 116 22.32 -12.84 1.53
CA ALA A 116 22.65 -12.10 0.32
C ALA A 116 24.17 -12.00 0.15
N ILE A 117 24.63 -11.91 -1.10
CA ILE A 117 26.06 -11.76 -1.44
C ILE A 117 26.43 -10.33 -1.80
N SER A 118 25.45 -9.50 -2.15
CA SER A 118 25.66 -8.07 -2.40
C SER A 118 24.42 -7.26 -2.02
N ASN A 119 24.64 -5.99 -1.70
CA ASN A 119 23.61 -5.00 -1.43
C ASN A 119 24.11 -3.65 -1.95
N LYS A 120 23.55 -3.15 -3.05
CA LYS A 120 23.98 -1.91 -3.70
C LYS A 120 22.79 -0.97 -3.93
N PRO A 121 22.89 0.34 -3.68
CA PRO A 121 21.80 1.28 -3.95
C PRO A 121 21.50 1.34 -5.45
N LEU A 122 20.22 1.39 -5.81
CA LEU A 122 19.80 1.43 -7.22
C LEU A 122 19.28 2.82 -7.63
N VAL A 123 18.44 3.39 -6.77
CA VAL A 123 17.83 4.72 -6.87
C VAL A 123 17.52 5.19 -5.45
N LEU A 124 17.38 6.49 -5.24
CA LEU A 124 17.17 7.05 -3.90
C LEU A 124 15.84 7.81 -3.83
N THR A 125 15.13 7.68 -2.72
CA THR A 125 13.99 8.56 -2.39
C THR A 125 13.96 8.75 -0.88
N PRO A 126 13.86 9.98 -0.36
CA PRO A 126 13.71 10.17 1.07
C PRO A 126 12.27 9.92 1.52
N VAL A 127 12.12 9.58 2.80
CA VAL A 127 10.81 9.60 3.46
C VAL A 127 10.50 11.03 3.88
N VAL A 128 9.33 11.52 3.52
CA VAL A 128 8.88 12.90 3.78
C VAL A 128 7.52 12.86 4.47
N ILE A 129 7.21 13.94 5.19
CA ILE A 129 5.83 14.20 5.62
C ILE A 129 5.19 15.01 4.51
N ALA A 130 4.36 14.36 3.68
CA ALA A 130 3.62 15.07 2.65
C ALA A 130 2.47 15.83 3.30
N MET A 131 2.40 17.14 3.07
CA MET A 131 1.35 17.99 3.64
C MET A 131 0.78 18.88 2.54
N TRP A 132 -0.51 19.20 2.62
CA TRP A 132 -1.10 20.18 1.71
C TRP A 132 -0.37 21.51 1.81
N LYS A 133 0.00 22.08 0.66
CA LYS A 133 0.83 23.29 0.62
C LYS A 133 0.30 24.43 1.53
N PRO A 134 -1.00 24.78 1.55
CA PRO A 134 -1.51 25.83 2.44
C PRO A 134 -1.35 25.50 3.93
N MET A 135 -1.49 24.24 4.31
CA MET A 135 -1.32 23.76 5.69
C MET A 135 0.15 23.83 6.13
N ALA A 136 1.07 23.44 5.25
CA ALA A 136 2.50 23.55 5.50
C ALA A 136 2.94 25.01 5.63
N GLU A 137 2.45 25.89 4.74
CA GLU A 137 2.70 27.34 4.78
C GLU A 137 2.17 27.98 6.07
N ALA A 138 0.99 27.58 6.53
CA ALA A 138 0.44 28.02 7.82
C ALA A 138 1.33 27.65 9.01
N MET A 139 2.06 26.53 8.93
CA MET A 139 3.06 26.12 9.93
C MET A 139 4.44 26.78 9.73
N GLY A 140 4.63 27.58 8.68
CA GLY A 140 5.85 28.35 8.40
C GLY A 140 6.79 27.72 7.35
N TRP A 141 6.41 26.63 6.70
CA TRP A 141 7.15 26.08 5.57
C TRP A 141 7.17 27.08 4.39
N PRO A 142 8.25 27.17 3.58
CA PRO A 142 9.51 26.41 3.68
C PRO A 142 10.56 27.07 4.59
N ASN A 143 10.27 28.25 5.15
CA ASN A 143 11.27 29.06 5.86
C ASN A 143 11.55 28.59 7.29
N ARG A 144 10.66 27.77 7.85
CA ARG A 144 10.81 27.16 9.18
C ARG A 144 10.84 25.63 9.01
N PRO A 145 11.84 24.94 9.59
CA PRO A 145 11.82 23.49 9.71
C PRO A 145 10.60 23.04 10.52
N ILE A 146 9.87 22.05 10.01
CA ILE A 146 8.75 21.41 10.69
C ILE A 146 9.19 19.98 11.05
N GLY A 147 8.91 19.55 12.27
CA GLY A 147 9.26 18.22 12.76
C GLY A 147 8.09 17.46 13.39
N TRP A 148 8.38 16.25 13.88
CA TRP A 148 7.41 15.42 14.60
C TRP A 148 6.92 16.08 15.89
N LYS A 149 7.77 16.87 16.55
CA LYS A 149 7.35 17.67 17.72
C LYS A 149 6.31 18.74 17.37
N ASP A 150 6.47 19.45 16.26
CA ASP A 150 5.47 20.44 15.82
C ASP A 150 4.13 19.75 15.47
N ILE A 151 4.18 18.55 14.90
CA ILE A 151 2.99 17.74 14.60
C ILE A 151 2.31 17.24 15.87
N LEU A 152 3.08 16.81 16.87
CA LEU A 152 2.54 16.43 18.18
C LEU A 152 1.88 17.63 18.87
N ASP A 153 2.53 18.78 18.86
CA ASP A 153 1.99 20.02 19.43
C ASP A 153 0.65 20.39 18.79
N LEU A 154 0.54 20.27 17.46
CA LEU A 154 -0.71 20.54 16.74
C LEU A 154 -1.77 19.46 16.99
N THR A 155 -1.37 18.20 17.13
CA THR A 155 -2.28 17.08 17.48
C THR A 155 -2.95 17.31 18.84
N ASN A 156 -2.16 17.79 19.81
CA ASN A 156 -2.60 18.05 21.17
C ASN A 156 -3.33 19.41 21.33
N ASP A 157 -3.33 20.27 20.32
CA ASP A 157 -4.03 21.55 20.37
C ASP A 157 -5.55 21.36 20.17
N PRO A 158 -6.39 21.75 21.16
CA PRO A 158 -7.83 21.63 21.03
C PRO A 158 -8.43 22.52 19.93
N GLN A 159 -7.73 23.59 19.52
CA GLN A 159 -8.15 24.44 18.40
C GLN A 159 -7.77 23.85 17.04
N GLY A 160 -6.87 22.86 17.00
CA GLY A 160 -6.36 22.28 15.77
C GLY A 160 -5.81 23.35 14.81
N TRP A 161 -6.24 23.31 13.55
CA TRP A 161 -5.87 24.32 12.55
C TRP A 161 -6.40 25.72 12.85
N GLY A 162 -7.37 25.87 13.76
CA GLY A 162 -7.82 27.18 14.27
C GLY A 162 -6.70 27.98 14.92
N ARG A 163 -5.67 27.34 15.51
CA ARG A 163 -4.46 28.00 16.01
C ARG A 163 -3.74 28.82 14.93
N PHE A 164 -3.84 28.40 13.67
CA PHE A 164 -3.25 29.08 12.53
C PHE A 164 -4.26 29.93 11.74
N GLY A 165 -5.44 30.20 12.31
CA GLY A 165 -6.49 31.00 11.66
C GLY A 165 -7.35 30.21 10.67
N HIS A 166 -7.26 28.88 10.66
CA HIS A 166 -7.96 28.00 9.73
C HIS A 166 -8.86 26.97 10.43
N PRO A 167 -9.88 27.39 11.22
CA PRO A 167 -10.77 26.46 11.90
C PRO A 167 -11.57 25.57 10.94
N GLU A 168 -11.76 25.98 9.69
CA GLU A 168 -12.43 25.22 8.64
C GLU A 168 -11.69 23.92 8.25
N TRP A 169 -10.40 23.82 8.54
CA TRP A 169 -9.63 22.58 8.35
C TRP A 169 -9.76 21.60 9.53
N GLY A 170 -10.41 22.02 10.62
CA GLY A 170 -10.68 21.19 11.78
C GLY A 170 -9.43 20.84 12.59
N ARG A 171 -9.45 19.66 13.24
CA ARG A 171 -8.28 19.13 13.96
C ARG A 171 -7.27 18.55 12.98
N PHE A 172 -5.98 18.61 13.34
CA PHE A 172 -4.96 17.91 12.58
C PHE A 172 -5.27 16.42 12.53
N SER A 173 -5.16 15.84 11.34
CA SER A 173 -5.31 14.42 11.11
C SER A 173 -4.31 13.94 10.09
N TRP A 174 -3.88 12.69 10.21
CA TRP A 174 -2.92 12.10 9.29
C TRP A 174 -3.20 10.62 9.04
N GLY A 175 -2.62 10.10 7.96
CA GLY A 175 -2.64 8.69 7.63
C GLY A 175 -1.40 7.97 8.17
N HIS A 176 -1.52 6.68 8.47
CA HIS A 176 -0.37 5.84 8.78
C HIS A 176 -0.57 4.43 8.24
N THR A 177 0.36 3.91 7.44
CA THR A 177 0.28 2.53 6.95
C THR A 177 0.80 1.52 7.99
N ASP A 178 0.60 0.22 7.79
CA ASP A 178 1.11 -0.79 8.74
C ASP A 178 2.65 -0.96 8.65
N PRO A 179 3.43 -0.67 9.73
CA PRO A 179 4.89 -0.80 9.74
C PRO A 179 5.38 -2.26 9.68
N GLU A 180 4.51 -3.26 9.80
CA GLU A 180 4.87 -4.66 9.56
C GLU A 180 5.16 -4.97 8.09
N ILE A 181 4.55 -4.21 7.17
CA ILE A 181 4.67 -4.46 5.71
C ILE A 181 5.12 -3.25 4.91
N SER A 182 4.85 -2.03 5.39
CA SER A 182 5.17 -0.78 4.70
C SER A 182 6.53 -0.25 5.18
N THR A 183 7.48 -0.13 4.25
CA THR A 183 8.81 0.44 4.54
C THR A 183 8.71 1.87 5.08
N THR A 184 7.85 2.70 4.47
CA THR A 184 7.64 4.09 4.88
C THR A 184 7.08 4.17 6.30
N ALA A 185 6.11 3.34 6.65
CA ALA A 185 5.58 3.33 8.03
C ALA A 185 6.64 2.88 9.03
N LEU A 186 7.46 1.87 8.70
CA LEU A 186 8.55 1.45 9.57
C LEU A 186 9.57 2.58 9.78
N SER A 187 10.03 3.22 8.71
CA SER A 187 10.94 4.35 8.76
C SER A 187 10.36 5.54 9.52
N THR A 188 9.07 5.82 9.32
CA THR A 188 8.31 6.86 10.02
C THR A 188 8.29 6.59 11.53
N LEU A 189 7.90 5.39 11.93
CA LEU A 189 7.82 5.01 13.32
C LEU A 189 9.20 5.07 14.01
N ILE A 190 10.26 4.63 13.34
CA ILE A 190 11.63 4.78 13.85
C ILE A 190 12.00 6.27 14.00
N ALA A 191 11.63 7.12 13.03
CA ALA A 191 11.88 8.56 13.09
C ALA A 191 11.12 9.23 14.26
N GLU A 192 9.90 8.78 14.57
CA GLU A 192 9.15 9.24 15.73
C GLU A 192 9.84 8.86 17.05
N PHE A 193 10.40 7.66 17.16
CA PHE A 193 11.21 7.27 18.34
C PHE A 193 12.48 8.12 18.47
N TYR A 194 13.15 8.44 17.35
CA TYR A 194 14.26 9.39 17.36
C TYR A 194 13.80 10.79 17.81
N ALA A 195 12.66 11.27 17.34
CA ALA A 195 12.10 12.55 17.76
C ALA A 195 11.74 12.58 19.25
N ALA A 196 11.13 11.51 19.75
CA ALA A 196 10.72 11.36 21.15
C ALA A 196 11.91 11.36 22.12
N THR A 197 13.01 10.73 21.70
CA THR A 197 14.24 10.59 22.50
C THR A 197 15.23 11.73 22.29
N GLY A 198 15.08 12.50 21.21
CA GLY A 198 16.03 13.53 20.78
C GLY A 198 17.33 12.98 20.18
N LYS A 199 17.39 11.66 19.92
CA LYS A 199 18.55 11.01 19.30
C LYS A 199 18.51 11.15 17.78
N ARG A 200 19.64 10.89 17.13
CA ARG A 200 19.78 10.73 15.66
C ARG A 200 20.48 9.43 15.26
N GLU A 201 21.11 8.79 16.24
CA GLU A 201 21.79 7.50 16.15
C GLU A 201 21.75 6.80 17.51
N GLY A 202 22.12 5.51 17.54
CA GLY A 202 22.25 4.77 18.80
C GLY A 202 20.93 4.62 19.57
N LEU A 203 19.80 4.51 18.86
CA LEU A 203 18.53 4.12 19.46
C LEU A 203 18.65 2.70 20.03
N THR A 204 18.15 2.49 21.25
CA THR A 204 18.21 1.22 21.98
C THR A 204 16.82 0.69 22.28
N VAL A 205 16.70 -0.59 22.62
CA VAL A 205 15.43 -1.20 23.04
C VAL A 205 14.85 -0.50 24.28
N ALA A 206 15.72 -0.10 25.22
CA ALA A 206 15.31 0.63 26.42
C ALA A 206 14.70 2.00 26.09
N ASP A 207 15.20 2.70 25.06
CA ASP A 207 14.61 3.96 24.61
C ASP A 207 13.19 3.73 24.05
N VAL A 208 13.03 2.69 23.21
CA VAL A 208 11.75 2.32 22.59
C VAL A 208 10.70 1.94 23.64
N GLN A 209 11.12 1.30 24.72
CA GLN A 209 10.26 0.87 25.82
C GLN A 209 10.06 1.95 26.89
N SER A 210 10.70 3.11 26.77
CA SER A 210 10.56 4.18 27.76
C SER A 210 9.13 4.76 27.78
N GLU A 211 8.68 5.17 28.97
CA GLU A 211 7.37 5.82 29.13
C GLU A 211 7.24 7.09 28.28
N GLN A 212 8.32 7.88 28.20
CA GLN A 212 8.37 9.08 27.37
C GLN A 212 8.13 8.76 25.89
N ALA A 213 8.85 7.78 25.34
CA ALA A 213 8.71 7.45 23.93
C ALA A 213 7.36 6.83 23.62
N THR A 214 6.90 5.87 24.43
CA THR A 214 5.59 5.25 24.25
C THR A 214 4.44 6.25 24.38
N ALA A 215 4.55 7.23 25.30
CA ALA A 215 3.58 8.34 25.39
C ALA A 215 3.59 9.22 24.15
N PHE A 216 4.78 9.54 23.60
CA PHE A 216 4.91 10.33 22.38
C PHE A 216 4.22 9.65 21.19
N ILE A 217 4.52 8.37 20.94
CA ILE A 217 3.90 7.58 19.86
C ILE A 217 2.38 7.50 20.05
N ARG A 218 1.91 7.22 21.28
CA ARG A 218 0.48 7.12 21.58
C ARG A 218 -0.25 8.44 21.33
N GLN A 219 0.35 9.58 21.71
CA GLN A 219 -0.27 10.88 21.52
C GLN A 219 -0.30 11.29 20.05
N LEU A 220 0.79 11.09 19.29
CA LEU A 220 0.77 11.25 17.83
C LEU A 220 -0.28 10.35 17.18
N GLY A 221 -0.38 9.11 17.65
CA GLY A 221 -1.33 8.12 17.16
C GLY A 221 -2.80 8.57 17.28
N ARG A 222 -3.14 9.46 18.23
CA ARG A 222 -4.51 9.98 18.41
C ARG A 222 -5.03 10.78 17.22
N SER A 223 -4.17 11.44 16.45
CA SER A 223 -4.58 12.14 15.23
C SER A 223 -4.54 11.26 13.97
N ILE A 224 -4.16 9.99 14.09
CA ILE A 224 -4.32 9.05 12.97
C ILE A 224 -5.81 8.85 12.74
N LYS A 225 -6.25 9.26 11.54
CA LYS A 225 -7.65 9.16 11.11
C LYS A 225 -7.89 7.91 10.28
N HIS A 226 -6.92 7.54 9.46
CA HIS A 226 -6.98 6.36 8.62
C HIS A 226 -5.69 5.57 8.77
N TYR A 227 -5.83 4.29 9.12
CA TYR A 227 -4.80 3.29 8.90
C TYR A 227 -4.95 2.72 7.50
N GLY A 228 -3.94 1.99 7.00
CA GLY A 228 -4.07 1.28 5.74
C GLY A 228 -2.85 0.43 5.43
N TYR A 229 -2.92 -0.34 4.36
CA TYR A 229 -1.82 -1.25 3.98
C TYR A 229 -0.99 -0.73 2.80
N ASN A 230 -1.48 0.29 2.08
CA ASN A 230 -0.87 0.77 0.85
C ASN A 230 -0.85 2.31 0.77
N THR A 231 0.34 2.88 0.62
CA THR A 231 0.59 4.32 0.44
C THR A 231 -0.11 4.90 -0.79
N LEU A 232 -0.25 4.13 -1.88
CA LEU A 232 -0.91 4.59 -3.11
C LEU A 232 -2.40 4.84 -2.91
N ILE A 233 -3.08 4.04 -2.08
CA ILE A 233 -4.51 4.22 -1.77
C ILE A 233 -4.72 5.56 -1.02
N PHE A 234 -3.81 5.91 -0.11
CA PHE A 234 -3.83 7.22 0.53
C PHE A 234 -3.65 8.36 -0.48
N SER A 235 -2.71 8.22 -1.40
CA SER A 235 -2.48 9.18 -2.48
C SER A 235 -3.74 9.42 -3.31
N GLU A 236 -4.40 8.33 -3.75
CA GLU A 236 -5.66 8.39 -4.50
C GLU A 236 -6.80 9.04 -3.70
N ASN A 237 -6.98 8.66 -2.43
CA ASN A 237 -8.00 9.24 -1.56
C ASN A 237 -7.74 10.72 -1.26
N MET A 238 -6.48 11.11 -1.08
CA MET A 238 -6.11 12.52 -0.94
C MET A 238 -6.47 13.31 -2.20
N LYS A 239 -6.23 12.77 -3.41
CA LYS A 239 -6.67 13.42 -4.66
C LYS A 239 -8.20 13.54 -4.73
N LYS A 240 -8.91 12.46 -4.40
CA LYS A 240 -10.37 12.37 -4.49
C LYS A 240 -11.09 13.30 -3.51
N PHE A 241 -10.66 13.30 -2.24
CA PHE A 241 -11.37 13.97 -1.14
C PHE A 241 -10.71 15.29 -0.69
N GLY A 242 -9.54 15.62 -1.25
CA GLY A 242 -8.80 16.84 -0.99
C GLY A 242 -8.40 17.02 0.48
N MET A 243 -8.27 18.28 0.90
CA MET A 243 -7.84 18.67 2.25
C MET A 243 -8.76 18.18 3.37
N SER A 244 -9.99 17.76 3.05
CA SER A 244 -10.94 17.25 4.04
C SER A 244 -10.63 15.80 4.48
N TYR A 245 -9.81 15.07 3.70
CA TYR A 245 -9.46 13.68 3.99
C TYR A 245 -8.55 13.58 5.21
N ILE A 246 -7.31 14.04 5.07
CA ILE A 246 -6.26 14.12 6.08
C ILE A 246 -5.38 15.34 5.81
N SER A 247 -4.75 15.88 6.85
CA SER A 247 -3.86 17.04 6.77
C SER A 247 -2.47 16.69 6.23
N ALA A 248 -1.94 15.52 6.60
CA ALA A 248 -0.63 15.06 6.16
C ALA A 248 -0.55 13.53 6.05
N PHE A 249 0.43 13.02 5.31
CA PHE A 249 0.71 11.61 5.20
C PHE A 249 2.21 11.36 4.97
N PRO A 250 2.87 10.55 5.82
CA PRO A 250 4.24 10.11 5.57
C PRO A 250 4.29 9.21 4.32
N MET A 251 5.11 9.58 3.36
CA MET A 251 5.28 8.86 2.09
C MET A 251 6.72 9.01 1.60
N GLU A 252 7.07 8.26 0.56
CA GLU A 252 8.32 8.52 -0.17
C GLU A 252 8.14 9.76 -1.04
N GLU A 253 9.19 10.58 -1.20
CA GLU A 253 9.18 11.76 -2.07
C GLU A 253 8.72 11.44 -3.50
N ILE A 254 9.06 10.26 -4.02
CA ILE A 254 8.58 9.81 -5.33
C ILE A 254 7.05 9.75 -5.40
N THR A 255 6.37 9.29 -4.34
CA THR A 255 4.90 9.23 -4.32
C THR A 255 4.29 10.63 -4.30
N LEU A 256 4.93 11.58 -3.60
CA LEU A 256 4.52 12.99 -3.60
C LEU A 256 4.70 13.63 -4.98
N ILE A 257 5.83 13.35 -5.63
CA ILE A 257 6.10 13.84 -6.98
C ILE A 257 5.08 13.27 -7.97
N ASP A 258 4.80 11.97 -7.92
CA ASP A 258 3.76 11.34 -8.76
C ASP A 258 2.37 11.98 -8.50
N PHE A 259 2.05 12.26 -7.23
CA PHE A 259 0.82 12.95 -6.83
C PHE A 259 0.68 14.32 -7.48
N ASN A 260 1.75 15.13 -7.49
CA ASN A 260 1.77 16.48 -8.03
C ASN A 260 1.99 16.55 -9.55
N LYS A 261 2.50 15.48 -10.17
CA LYS A 261 2.86 15.47 -11.60
C LYS A 261 1.76 14.89 -12.48
N PHE A 262 1.17 13.77 -12.09
CA PHE A 262 0.21 13.04 -12.92
C PHE A 262 -1.20 13.25 -12.40
N ASP A 263 -2.08 13.80 -13.23
CA ASP A 263 -3.43 14.24 -12.82
C ASP A 263 -3.38 15.11 -11.54
N PRO A 264 -2.74 16.29 -11.63
CA PRO A 264 -2.47 17.11 -10.46
C PRO A 264 -3.77 17.65 -9.85
N PRO A 265 -3.97 17.52 -8.53
CA PRO A 265 -5.12 18.13 -7.89
C PRO A 265 -4.99 19.66 -7.82
N PRO A 266 -6.08 20.39 -7.57
CA PRO A 266 -6.06 21.85 -7.47
C PRO A 266 -5.10 22.39 -6.41
N THR A 267 -4.93 21.65 -5.31
CA THR A 267 -4.01 21.99 -4.22
C THR A 267 -2.87 20.97 -4.21
N PRO A 268 -1.60 21.36 -4.36
CA PRO A 268 -0.49 20.41 -4.34
C PRO A 268 -0.10 20.00 -2.92
N LEU A 269 0.62 18.89 -2.82
CA LEU A 269 1.37 18.52 -1.62
C LEU A 269 2.78 19.10 -1.66
N VAL A 270 3.40 19.28 -0.50
CA VAL A 270 4.82 19.65 -0.38
C VAL A 270 5.54 18.68 0.56
N ALA A 271 6.80 18.42 0.25
CA ALA A 271 7.68 17.59 1.04
C ALA A 271 8.17 18.38 2.26
N ILE A 272 7.74 17.97 3.45
CA ILE A 272 8.39 18.36 4.70
C ILE A 272 9.45 17.32 5.02
N TYR A 273 10.71 17.75 5.04
CA TYR A 273 11.83 16.97 5.56
C TYR A 273 11.93 17.25 7.06
N PRO A 274 11.59 16.28 7.95
CA PRO A 274 11.44 16.54 9.38
C PRO A 274 12.68 17.15 10.02
N ALA A 275 12.49 18.13 10.89
CA ALA A 275 13.56 18.84 11.59
C ALA A 275 14.47 17.92 12.42
N GLU A 276 13.93 16.81 12.94
CA GLU A 276 14.69 15.80 13.68
C GLU A 276 15.60 14.95 12.76
N GLY A 277 15.23 14.84 11.48
CA GLY A 277 15.88 14.03 10.45
C GLY A 277 14.93 13.00 9.82
N THR A 278 15.37 12.36 8.73
CA THR A 278 14.63 11.27 8.07
C THR A 278 15.58 10.26 7.43
N PHE A 279 15.02 9.24 6.78
CA PHE A 279 15.74 8.15 6.11
C PHE A 279 15.75 8.32 4.60
N TRP A 280 16.83 7.85 3.98
CA TRP A 280 16.85 7.51 2.57
C TRP A 280 16.36 6.08 2.38
N HIS A 281 15.41 5.90 1.49
CA HIS A 281 15.10 4.60 0.91
C HIS A 281 15.99 4.44 -0.33
N ASP A 282 16.97 3.55 -0.20
CA ASP A 282 18.04 3.33 -1.17
C ASP A 282 17.70 2.31 -2.27
N ASN A 283 16.48 1.76 -2.21
CA ASN A 283 15.88 0.90 -3.22
C ASN A 283 16.86 -0.18 -3.71
N PRO A 284 17.52 -0.93 -2.80
CA PRO A 284 18.75 -1.62 -3.15
C PRO A 284 18.55 -2.69 -4.21
N PHE A 285 19.61 -3.05 -4.91
CA PHE A 285 19.71 -4.22 -5.77
C PHE A 285 20.46 -5.31 -4.98
N ILE A 286 19.71 -6.19 -4.33
CA ILE A 286 20.26 -7.24 -3.45
C ILE A 286 20.33 -8.54 -4.24
N VAL A 287 21.53 -9.08 -4.44
CA VAL A 287 21.70 -10.40 -5.06
C VAL A 287 21.68 -11.46 -3.97
N MET A 288 20.77 -12.44 -4.10
CA MET A 288 20.54 -13.47 -3.10
C MET A 288 21.68 -14.49 -3.07
N ALA A 289 21.97 -15.07 -1.91
CA ALA A 289 23.06 -16.03 -1.78
C ALA A 289 22.78 -17.40 -2.41
N SER A 290 21.51 -17.71 -2.69
CA SER A 290 21.09 -18.91 -3.40
C SER A 290 21.40 -18.88 -4.90
N THR A 291 21.84 -17.74 -5.43
CA THR A 291 22.06 -17.51 -6.85
C THR A 291 23.32 -18.20 -7.38
N SER A 292 23.23 -18.86 -8.53
CA SER A 292 24.35 -19.48 -9.25
C SER A 292 25.32 -18.45 -9.85
N ALA A 293 26.54 -18.88 -10.22
CA ALA A 293 27.54 -17.98 -10.79
C ALA A 293 27.07 -17.28 -12.09
N ASP A 294 26.29 -17.98 -12.92
CA ASP A 294 25.76 -17.43 -14.17
C ASP A 294 24.66 -16.40 -13.94
N GLU A 295 23.75 -16.68 -12.99
CA GLU A 295 22.73 -15.73 -12.58
C GLU A 295 23.34 -14.50 -11.91
N GLN A 296 24.41 -14.65 -11.12
CA GLN A 296 25.16 -13.53 -10.53
C GLN A 296 25.75 -12.63 -11.63
N ALA A 297 26.38 -13.23 -12.64
CA ALA A 297 26.94 -12.49 -13.77
C ALA A 297 25.84 -11.80 -14.61
N ALA A 298 24.69 -12.46 -14.80
CA ALA A 298 23.52 -11.88 -15.46
C ALA A 298 22.93 -10.70 -14.64
N ALA A 299 22.80 -10.85 -13.33
CA ALA A 299 22.32 -9.82 -12.42
C ALA A 299 23.23 -8.59 -12.42
N GLU A 300 24.56 -8.78 -12.48
CA GLU A 300 25.50 -7.67 -12.59
C GLU A 300 25.32 -6.88 -13.89
N ARG A 301 25.14 -7.57 -15.03
CA ARG A 301 24.85 -6.88 -16.31
C ARG A 301 23.57 -6.07 -16.27
N PHE A 302 22.53 -6.61 -15.62
CA PHE A 302 21.28 -5.88 -15.45
C PHE A 302 21.44 -4.68 -14.52
N TYR A 303 22.18 -4.81 -13.42
CA TYR A 303 22.50 -3.71 -12.53
C TYR A 303 23.28 -2.59 -13.24
N GLU A 304 24.32 -2.93 -14.03
CA GLU A 304 25.07 -1.97 -14.85
C GLU A 304 24.15 -1.21 -15.82
N PHE A 305 23.22 -1.92 -16.46
CA PHE A 305 22.23 -1.30 -17.34
C PHE A 305 21.32 -0.32 -16.60
N LEU A 306 20.79 -0.71 -15.44
CA LEU A 306 19.93 0.16 -14.62
C LEU A 306 20.67 1.37 -14.05
N LEU A 307 21.99 1.30 -13.88
CA LEU A 307 22.84 2.42 -13.48
C LEU A 307 23.31 3.29 -14.64
N SER A 308 23.04 2.92 -15.90
CA SER A 308 23.34 3.79 -17.05
C SER A 308 22.67 5.17 -16.89
N GLU A 309 23.31 6.21 -17.43
CA GLU A 309 22.73 7.57 -17.36
C GLU A 309 21.31 7.63 -17.94
N GLU A 310 21.05 6.86 -19.00
CA GLU A 310 19.74 6.81 -19.63
C GLU A 310 18.70 6.19 -18.70
N SER A 311 19.00 5.04 -18.09
CA SER A 311 18.06 4.35 -17.20
C SER A 311 17.82 5.15 -15.91
N GLN A 312 18.85 5.80 -15.37
CA GLN A 312 18.75 6.67 -14.20
C GLN A 312 17.99 7.97 -14.49
N ARG A 313 18.14 8.56 -15.69
CA ARG A 313 17.27 9.67 -16.14
C ARG A 313 15.82 9.22 -16.30
N ALA A 314 15.58 8.01 -16.80
CA ALA A 314 14.24 7.43 -16.87
C ALA A 314 13.65 7.22 -15.46
N ALA A 315 14.42 6.71 -14.50
CA ALA A 315 14.00 6.62 -13.10
C ALA A 315 13.61 7.98 -12.53
N MET A 316 14.43 9.02 -12.81
CA MET A 316 14.16 10.38 -12.39
C MET A 316 12.87 10.95 -12.98
N GLN A 317 12.45 10.54 -14.18
CA GLN A 317 11.13 10.94 -14.70
C GLN A 317 9.96 10.49 -13.83
N TYR A 318 10.14 9.44 -13.03
CA TYR A 318 9.15 8.99 -12.06
C TYR A 318 9.31 9.64 -10.68
N GLY A 319 10.39 10.38 -10.43
CA GLY A 319 10.67 11.09 -9.17
C GLY A 319 11.80 10.47 -8.34
N PHE A 320 12.39 9.36 -8.76
CA PHE A 320 13.56 8.80 -8.10
C PHE A 320 14.77 9.73 -8.24
N ARG A 321 15.53 9.90 -7.16
CA ARG A 321 16.85 10.52 -7.25
C ARG A 321 17.86 9.49 -7.79
N PRO A 322 18.74 9.87 -8.73
CA PRO A 322 19.74 8.95 -9.27
C PRO A 322 20.71 8.44 -8.20
N ALA A 323 21.01 7.14 -8.22
CA ALA A 323 22.15 6.58 -7.49
C ALA A 323 23.47 6.81 -8.26
N ASN A 324 23.39 7.00 -9.59
CA ASN A 324 24.53 7.36 -10.41
C ASN A 324 24.85 8.86 -10.24
N PRO A 325 26.01 9.22 -9.63
CA PRO A 325 26.35 10.61 -9.34
C PRO A 325 26.63 11.46 -10.60
N ASN A 326 26.80 10.83 -11.76
CA ASN A 326 27.00 11.53 -13.03
C ASN A 326 25.70 12.06 -13.63
N VAL A 327 24.54 11.65 -13.09
CA VAL A 327 23.23 12.15 -13.54
C VAL A 327 22.82 13.34 -12.67
N PRO A 328 22.87 14.58 -13.22
CA PRO A 328 22.45 15.76 -12.46
C PRO A 328 20.94 15.74 -12.22
N LEU A 329 20.53 16.27 -11.06
CA LEU A 329 19.12 16.44 -10.72
C LEU A 329 18.45 17.46 -11.65
N THR A 330 17.27 17.11 -12.15
CA THR A 330 16.38 17.98 -12.90
C THR A 330 14.94 17.76 -12.44
N ASP A 331 13.98 18.45 -13.06
CA ASP A 331 12.58 18.11 -12.92
C ASP A 331 12.37 16.60 -13.16
N PRO A 332 11.49 15.95 -12.36
CA PRO A 332 10.55 16.54 -11.42
C PRO A 332 11.07 16.73 -9.97
N ILE A 333 12.38 16.61 -9.71
CA ILE A 333 12.94 16.84 -8.36
C ILE A 333 13.16 18.35 -8.20
N SER A 334 12.08 19.09 -7.98
CA SER A 334 12.11 20.55 -7.85
C SER A 334 10.89 21.10 -7.08
N PRO A 335 10.94 22.37 -6.64
CA PRO A 335 9.84 22.96 -5.87
C PRO A 335 8.52 23.04 -6.67
N ALA A 336 8.60 22.97 -8.00
CA ALA A 336 7.42 22.91 -8.88
C ALA A 336 6.57 21.65 -8.61
N PHE A 337 7.19 20.56 -8.17
CA PHE A 337 6.53 19.30 -7.82
C PHE A 337 6.51 19.05 -6.31
N GLY A 338 6.75 20.10 -5.51
CA GLY A 338 6.71 20.03 -4.05
C GLY A 338 7.95 19.41 -3.40
N ALA A 339 9.02 19.15 -4.15
CA ALA A 339 10.28 18.59 -3.65
C ALA A 339 11.38 19.67 -3.55
N ASP A 340 12.29 19.55 -2.59
CA ASP A 340 13.49 20.39 -2.53
C ASP A 340 14.68 19.63 -3.15
N PRO A 341 15.35 20.15 -4.19
CA PRO A 341 16.56 19.53 -4.74
C PRO A 341 17.66 19.29 -3.69
N GLN A 342 17.77 20.13 -2.65
CA GLN A 342 18.71 19.91 -1.54
C GLN A 342 18.29 18.72 -0.66
N GLY A 343 17.00 18.43 -0.61
CA GLY A 343 16.43 17.25 0.05
C GLY A 343 16.78 17.15 1.54
N VAL A 344 17.10 15.94 1.97
CA VAL A 344 17.36 15.59 3.38
C VAL A 344 18.62 16.29 3.90
N GLN A 345 18.44 17.18 4.88
CA GLN A 345 19.54 17.86 5.58
C GLN A 345 20.10 17.07 6.77
N THR A 346 19.32 16.14 7.31
CA THR A 346 19.72 15.31 8.46
C THR A 346 19.24 13.89 8.23
N VAL A 347 20.19 12.98 8.02
CA VAL A 347 19.91 11.55 7.83
C VAL A 347 19.97 10.86 9.18
N LEU A 348 18.91 10.14 9.54
CA LEU A 348 18.85 9.32 10.75
C LEU A 348 19.62 8.01 10.53
N ALA A 349 20.32 7.53 11.57
CA ALA A 349 21.00 6.24 11.49
C ALA A 349 19.98 5.10 11.58
N VAL A 350 20.13 4.09 10.72
CA VAL A 350 19.34 2.85 10.80
C VAL A 350 19.67 2.14 12.12
N PRO A 351 18.70 1.87 13.01
CA PRO A 351 18.94 1.14 14.25
C PRO A 351 19.33 -0.32 14.01
N SER A 352 19.82 -0.99 15.07
CA SER A 352 20.05 -2.44 15.00
C SER A 352 18.74 -3.21 14.77
N ALA A 353 18.83 -4.42 14.20
CA ALA A 353 17.65 -5.23 13.91
C ALA A 353 16.81 -5.54 15.16
N GLU A 354 17.45 -5.73 16.32
CA GLU A 354 16.76 -5.90 17.61
C GLU A 354 15.89 -4.68 17.96
N VAL A 355 16.40 -3.47 17.73
CA VAL A 355 15.66 -2.23 17.97
C VAL A 355 14.53 -2.08 16.96
N ILE A 356 14.75 -2.43 15.69
CA ILE A 356 13.70 -2.43 14.66
C ILE A 356 12.54 -3.37 15.06
N VAL A 357 12.84 -4.57 15.57
CA VAL A 357 11.82 -5.50 16.09
C VAL A 357 11.08 -4.88 17.28
N ALA A 358 11.79 -4.30 18.25
CA ALA A 358 11.16 -3.65 19.40
C ALA A 358 10.25 -2.48 18.99
N VAL A 359 10.64 -1.70 17.98
CA VAL A 359 9.83 -0.61 17.42
C VAL A 359 8.53 -1.15 16.83
N LYS A 360 8.59 -2.22 16.02
CA LYS A 360 7.41 -2.87 15.43
C LYS A 360 6.47 -3.44 16.50
N ASP A 361 7.01 -4.04 17.56
CA ASP A 361 6.17 -4.56 18.65
C ASP A 361 5.55 -3.45 19.49
N SER A 362 6.24 -2.32 19.66
CA SER A 362 5.69 -1.12 20.32
C SER A 362 4.48 -0.55 19.57
N TRP A 363 4.46 -0.65 18.23
CA TRP A 363 3.30 -0.26 17.42
C TRP A 363 2.04 -1.04 17.80
N LYS A 364 2.14 -2.38 17.89
CA LYS A 364 1.00 -3.25 18.27
C LYS A 364 0.41 -2.85 19.61
N LEU A 365 1.25 -2.43 20.55
CA LEU A 365 0.84 -2.00 21.87
C LEU A 365 0.17 -0.62 21.87
N ASN A 366 0.70 0.33 21.08
CA ASN A 366 0.33 1.75 21.15
C ASN A 366 -0.64 2.23 20.06
N ARG A 367 -0.90 1.44 19.01
CA ARG A 367 -1.92 1.78 18.00
C ARG A 367 -3.30 1.89 18.64
N LYS A 368 -4.19 2.70 18.05
CA LYS A 368 -5.59 2.81 18.49
C LYS A 368 -6.22 1.42 18.51
N ARG A 369 -7.01 1.13 19.55
CA ARG A 369 -7.86 -0.05 19.56
C ARG A 369 -9.09 0.19 18.69
N ALA A 370 -9.76 -0.87 18.28
CA ALA A 370 -10.91 -0.79 17.40
C ALA A 370 -12.19 -1.35 18.03
N ASP A 371 -13.32 -0.75 17.67
CA ASP A 371 -14.67 -1.24 17.82
C ASP A 371 -15.19 -1.54 16.41
N ILE A 372 -15.22 -2.83 16.06
CA ILE A 372 -15.51 -3.31 14.70
C ILE A 372 -16.83 -4.07 14.72
N LEU A 373 -17.78 -3.64 13.90
CA LEU A 373 -19.00 -4.40 13.65
C LEU A 373 -18.93 -5.07 12.28
N LEU A 374 -18.97 -6.41 12.28
CA LEU A 374 -19.15 -7.17 11.05
C LEU A 374 -20.62 -7.12 10.67
N VAL A 375 -20.94 -6.60 9.48
CA VAL A 375 -22.30 -6.50 8.96
C VAL A 375 -22.38 -7.38 7.72
N VAL A 376 -22.98 -8.56 7.87
CA VAL A 376 -22.90 -9.63 6.87
C VAL A 376 -24.23 -9.84 6.18
N ASP A 377 -24.20 -9.77 4.85
CA ASP A 377 -25.32 -10.12 4.00
C ASP A 377 -25.55 -11.64 4.01
N THR A 378 -26.76 -12.02 4.40
CA THR A 378 -27.25 -13.40 4.43
C THR A 378 -28.48 -13.56 3.53
N SER A 379 -28.67 -12.66 2.56
CA SER A 379 -29.74 -12.73 1.57
C SER A 379 -29.58 -13.92 0.62
N GLY A 380 -30.63 -14.27 -0.12
CA GLY A 380 -30.62 -15.41 -1.03
C GLY A 380 -29.55 -15.32 -2.14
N SER A 381 -29.14 -14.12 -2.56
CA SER A 381 -28.10 -13.93 -3.58
C SER A 381 -26.69 -14.29 -3.10
N MET A 382 -26.50 -14.46 -1.79
CA MET A 382 -25.26 -14.91 -1.17
C MET A 382 -25.10 -16.44 -1.15
N GLU A 383 -26.04 -17.21 -1.68
CA GLU A 383 -25.99 -18.67 -1.69
C GLU A 383 -24.73 -19.23 -2.41
N GLY A 384 -24.29 -20.43 -1.98
CA GLY A 384 -23.17 -21.14 -2.60
C GLY A 384 -21.80 -20.60 -2.22
N ASP A 385 -20.97 -20.33 -3.23
CA ASP A 385 -19.56 -19.97 -3.04
C ASP A 385 -19.40 -18.63 -2.32
N LYS A 386 -20.28 -17.64 -2.56
CA LYS A 386 -20.22 -16.33 -1.90
C LYS A 386 -20.27 -16.47 -0.37
N MET A 387 -21.25 -17.20 0.17
CA MET A 387 -21.35 -17.47 1.61
C MET A 387 -20.13 -18.24 2.15
N THR A 388 -19.62 -19.21 1.39
CA THR A 388 -18.41 -19.96 1.78
C THR A 388 -17.20 -19.03 1.89
N MET A 389 -17.02 -18.14 0.92
CA MET A 389 -15.97 -17.13 0.86
C MET A 389 -16.09 -16.09 1.99
N VAL A 390 -17.30 -15.62 2.28
CA VAL A 390 -17.58 -14.73 3.43
C VAL A 390 -17.11 -15.36 4.74
N LYS A 391 -17.49 -16.62 5.00
CA LYS A 391 -17.11 -17.33 6.24
C LYS A 391 -15.60 -17.48 6.37
N ALA A 392 -14.93 -17.92 5.31
CA ALA A 392 -13.47 -18.07 5.30
C ALA A 392 -12.73 -16.73 5.51
N GLY A 393 -13.26 -15.65 4.92
CA GLY A 393 -12.75 -14.30 5.10
C GLY A 393 -12.86 -13.81 6.54
N ILE A 394 -14.03 -13.98 7.17
CA ILE A 394 -14.24 -13.62 8.57
C ILE A 394 -13.32 -14.43 9.50
N GLU A 395 -13.16 -15.74 9.30
CA GLU A 395 -12.21 -16.53 10.11
C GLU A 395 -10.78 -16.00 9.99
N THR A 396 -10.35 -15.62 8.78
CA THR A 396 -9.03 -15.00 8.57
C THR A 396 -8.91 -13.67 9.30
N PHE A 397 -9.95 -12.85 9.24
CA PHE A 397 -10.02 -11.58 9.96
C PHE A 397 -9.87 -11.77 11.48
N LEU A 398 -10.63 -12.70 12.06
CA LEU A 398 -10.58 -12.99 13.50
C LEU A 398 -9.19 -13.47 13.95
N MET A 399 -8.38 -14.08 13.08
CA MET A 399 -7.00 -14.47 13.41
C MET A 399 -6.03 -13.29 13.51
N ARG A 400 -6.34 -12.13 12.93
CA ARG A 400 -5.43 -10.97 12.83
C ARG A 400 -5.78 -9.84 13.80
N ILE A 401 -7.05 -9.71 14.17
CA ILE A 401 -7.51 -8.67 15.10
C ILE A 401 -6.99 -8.92 16.52
N LEU A 402 -6.68 -7.84 17.25
CA LEU A 402 -6.12 -7.94 18.59
C LEU A 402 -7.19 -8.46 19.57
N PRO A 403 -6.78 -9.21 20.62
CA PRO A 403 -7.70 -9.72 21.63
C PRO A 403 -8.51 -8.62 22.35
N GLU A 404 -7.96 -7.41 22.47
CA GLU A 404 -8.57 -6.26 23.15
C GLU A 404 -9.45 -5.38 22.25
N ASP A 405 -9.44 -5.63 20.93
CA ASP A 405 -10.39 -4.99 20.02
C ASP A 405 -11.79 -5.56 20.27
N ARG A 406 -12.82 -4.72 20.18
CA ARG A 406 -14.21 -5.14 20.41
C ARG A 406 -14.84 -5.49 19.08
N LEU A 407 -15.45 -6.66 19.01
CA LEU A 407 -16.11 -7.16 17.81
C LEU A 407 -17.55 -7.53 18.12
N GLY A 408 -18.40 -7.34 17.13
CA GLY A 408 -19.78 -7.81 17.13
C GLY A 408 -20.19 -8.21 15.72
N LEU A 409 -21.33 -8.90 15.62
CA LEU A 409 -21.84 -9.42 14.35
C LEU A 409 -23.31 -9.06 14.19
N ILE A 410 -23.59 -8.32 13.12
CA ILE A 410 -24.92 -8.18 12.55
C ILE A 410 -24.99 -9.06 11.29
N THR A 411 -26.07 -9.82 11.17
CA THR A 411 -26.46 -10.42 9.89
C THR A 411 -27.71 -9.73 9.37
N PHE A 412 -27.86 -9.67 8.06
CA PHE A 412 -29.07 -9.12 7.46
C PHE A 412 -29.56 -9.94 6.27
N ASP A 413 -30.87 -10.06 6.18
CA ASP A 413 -31.60 -10.62 5.05
C ASP A 413 -32.74 -9.63 4.69
N SER A 414 -33.99 -10.07 4.77
CA SER A 414 -35.15 -9.17 4.77
C SER A 414 -35.20 -8.27 6.00
N GLN A 415 -34.43 -8.58 7.05
CA GLN A 415 -34.28 -7.78 8.27
C GLN A 415 -32.84 -7.86 8.79
N ALA A 416 -32.38 -6.79 9.44
CA ALA A 416 -31.09 -6.77 10.16
C ALA A 416 -31.24 -7.28 11.60
N ARG A 417 -30.27 -8.06 12.07
CA ARG A 417 -30.27 -8.65 13.43
C ARG A 417 -28.86 -8.60 14.02
N LEU A 418 -28.75 -8.10 15.25
CA LEU A 418 -27.53 -8.24 16.06
C LEU A 418 -27.46 -9.67 16.59
N VAL A 419 -26.58 -10.48 16.02
CA VAL A 419 -26.41 -11.91 16.35
C VAL A 419 -25.42 -12.09 17.49
N VAL A 420 -24.31 -11.34 17.46
CA VAL A 420 -23.31 -11.34 18.54
C VAL A 420 -23.10 -9.91 19.02
N PRO A 421 -23.36 -9.61 20.30
CA PRO A 421 -23.11 -8.29 20.88
C PRO A 421 -21.63 -7.89 20.84
N MET A 422 -21.38 -6.58 20.85
CA MET A 422 -20.03 -6.03 20.94
C MET A 422 -19.37 -6.41 22.27
N ALA A 423 -18.23 -7.11 22.20
CA ALA A 423 -17.37 -7.42 23.35
C ALA A 423 -15.91 -7.55 22.88
N PRO A 424 -14.91 -7.46 23.79
CA PRO A 424 -13.53 -7.77 23.45
C PRO A 424 -13.42 -9.15 22.77
N LEU A 425 -12.61 -9.26 21.72
CA LEU A 425 -12.45 -10.51 20.98
C LEU A 425 -11.97 -11.65 21.86
N SER A 426 -11.17 -11.36 22.90
CA SER A 426 -10.78 -12.35 23.91
C SER A 426 -11.97 -13.00 24.64
N GLU A 427 -13.13 -12.35 24.67
CA GLU A 427 -14.33 -12.79 25.40
C GLU A 427 -15.36 -13.47 24.49
N ASN A 428 -15.58 -12.97 23.27
CA ASN A 428 -16.65 -13.45 22.39
C ASN A 428 -16.18 -14.15 21.10
N ARG A 429 -14.88 -14.47 20.97
CA ARG A 429 -14.35 -15.17 19.78
C ARG A 429 -15.12 -16.45 19.44
N ILE A 430 -15.43 -17.28 20.43
CA ILE A 430 -16.13 -18.56 20.21
C ILE A 430 -17.55 -18.30 19.69
N ASP A 431 -18.26 -17.33 20.27
CA ASP A 431 -19.63 -16.97 19.85
C ASP A 431 -19.65 -16.44 18.41
N LEU A 432 -18.67 -15.60 18.04
CA LEU A 432 -18.49 -15.13 16.67
C LEU A 432 -18.25 -16.30 15.70
N GLN A 433 -17.36 -17.22 16.03
CA GLN A 433 -17.06 -18.38 15.18
C GLN A 433 -18.30 -19.27 14.99
N ILE A 434 -19.04 -19.56 16.07
CA ILE A 434 -20.28 -20.35 15.98
C ILE A 434 -21.29 -19.65 15.08
N ALA A 435 -21.57 -18.36 15.33
CA ALA A 435 -22.52 -17.59 14.54
C ALA A 435 -22.14 -17.53 13.05
N VAL A 436 -20.85 -17.38 12.75
CA VAL A 436 -20.33 -17.40 11.37
C VAL A 436 -20.60 -18.73 10.69
N GLN A 437 -20.36 -19.86 11.36
CA GLN A 437 -20.63 -21.18 10.78
C GLN A 437 -22.12 -21.44 10.56
N GLU A 438 -22.98 -20.89 11.42
CA GLU A 438 -24.44 -21.03 11.34
C GLU A 438 -25.09 -20.18 10.25
N MET A 439 -24.42 -19.15 9.70
CA MET A 439 -25.01 -18.31 8.65
C MET A 439 -25.53 -19.13 7.46
N ARG A 440 -26.72 -18.79 6.98
CA ARG A 440 -27.40 -19.40 5.82
C ARG A 440 -28.01 -18.30 4.97
N ALA A 441 -27.84 -18.42 3.64
CA ALA A 441 -28.43 -17.51 2.68
C ALA A 441 -29.95 -17.71 2.60
N SER A 442 -30.74 -16.67 2.79
CA SER A 442 -32.19 -16.71 2.67
C SER A 442 -32.80 -15.31 2.53
N GLY A 443 -34.00 -15.22 1.94
CA GLY A 443 -34.77 -13.97 1.96
C GLY A 443 -34.23 -12.87 1.05
N ARG A 444 -34.70 -11.64 1.33
CA ARG A 444 -34.40 -10.39 0.62
C ARG A 444 -33.15 -9.70 1.19
N THR A 445 -32.90 -8.44 0.81
CA THR A 445 -31.69 -7.69 1.20
C THR A 445 -32.05 -6.31 1.77
N ALA A 446 -31.88 -6.13 3.09
CA ALA A 446 -32.14 -4.91 3.85
C ALA A 446 -30.83 -4.26 4.34
N LEU A 447 -29.99 -3.86 3.38
CA LEU A 447 -28.64 -3.35 3.59
C LEU A 447 -28.64 -2.02 4.35
N PHE A 448 -29.48 -1.06 3.93
CA PHE A 448 -29.53 0.27 4.55
C PHE A 448 -30.02 0.21 6.01
N ASP A 449 -31.03 -0.62 6.29
CA ASP A 449 -31.50 -0.84 7.67
C ASP A 449 -30.41 -1.53 8.53
N ALA A 450 -29.58 -2.39 7.94
CA ALA A 450 -28.45 -3.02 8.64
C ALA A 450 -27.34 -2.01 8.99
N LEU A 451 -27.03 -1.07 8.10
CA LEU A 451 -26.07 0.00 8.38
C LEU A 451 -26.55 0.94 9.48
N ASP A 452 -27.84 1.26 9.54
CA ASP A 452 -28.37 2.08 10.63
C ASP A 452 -28.37 1.33 11.97
N LEU A 453 -28.73 0.04 11.99
CA LEU A 453 -28.60 -0.78 13.20
C LEU A 453 -27.14 -0.86 13.67
N ALA A 454 -26.20 -0.97 12.73
CA ALA A 454 -24.77 -0.98 13.02
C ALA A 454 -24.29 0.33 13.64
N ARG A 455 -24.69 1.47 13.05
CA ARG A 455 -24.43 2.81 13.56
C ARG A 455 -24.94 2.96 14.99
N GLN A 456 -26.20 2.64 15.24
CA GLN A 456 -26.83 2.72 16.57
C GLN A 456 -26.09 1.83 17.59
N THR A 457 -25.67 0.63 17.18
CA THR A 457 -24.93 -0.29 18.05
C THR A 457 -23.57 0.29 18.46
N LEU A 458 -22.83 0.89 17.53
CA LEU A 458 -21.53 1.50 17.80
C LEU A 458 -21.65 2.82 18.58
N GLU A 459 -22.67 3.63 18.32
CA GLU A 459 -22.94 4.87 19.06
C GLU A 459 -23.37 4.62 20.51
N ALA A 460 -24.06 3.50 20.78
CA ALA A 460 -24.45 3.09 22.12
C ALA A 460 -23.27 2.63 22.99
N LEU A 461 -22.10 2.35 22.38
CA LEU A 461 -20.89 2.05 23.14
C LEU A 461 -20.42 3.30 23.89
N PRO A 462 -19.94 3.14 25.14
CA PRO A 462 -19.44 4.26 25.91
C PRO A 462 -18.35 5.01 25.12
N PRO A 463 -18.28 6.36 25.25
CA PRO A 463 -17.13 7.11 24.77
C PRO A 463 -15.87 6.49 25.36
N ALA A 464 -15.01 5.95 24.51
CA ALA A 464 -13.87 5.18 24.97
C ALA A 464 -12.78 6.15 25.47
N GLU A 465 -12.20 5.89 26.64
CA GLU A 465 -11.10 6.72 27.18
C GLU A 465 -9.83 6.67 26.29
N ASP A 466 -9.74 5.66 25.42
CA ASP A 466 -8.60 5.27 24.59
C ASP A 466 -8.71 5.66 23.11
N ASP A 467 -9.66 6.54 22.72
CA ASP A 467 -9.79 7.08 21.34
C ASP A 467 -9.84 5.98 20.26
N ARG A 468 -10.77 5.04 20.45
CA ARG A 468 -10.93 3.84 19.62
C ARG A 468 -11.45 4.15 18.22
N ILE A 469 -10.95 3.41 17.22
CA ILE A 469 -11.50 3.41 15.86
C ILE A 469 -12.89 2.78 15.92
N ARG A 470 -13.91 3.42 15.36
CA ARG A 470 -15.24 2.81 15.18
C ARG A 470 -15.44 2.50 13.71
N ALA A 471 -15.64 1.22 13.40
CA ALA A 471 -15.74 0.78 12.01
C ALA A 471 -16.81 -0.29 11.78
N ILE A 472 -17.36 -0.25 10.57
CA ILE A 472 -18.26 -1.27 10.03
C ILE A 472 -17.52 -1.97 8.90
N VAL A 473 -17.41 -3.29 8.95
CA VAL A 473 -17.04 -4.09 7.79
C VAL A 473 -18.31 -4.63 7.19
N LEU A 474 -18.69 -4.12 6.02
CA LEU A 474 -19.90 -4.52 5.30
C LEU A 474 -19.54 -5.60 4.28
N LEU A 475 -20.06 -6.82 4.43
CA LEU A 475 -19.84 -7.94 3.52
C LEU A 475 -21.13 -8.21 2.75
N SER A 476 -21.21 -7.80 1.48
CA SER A 476 -22.44 -7.89 0.68
C SER A 476 -22.14 -7.96 -0.82
N ASP A 477 -23.12 -8.40 -1.61
CA ASP A 477 -23.12 -8.26 -3.06
C ASP A 477 -23.78 -6.95 -3.53
N GLY A 478 -24.17 -6.05 -2.62
CA GLY A 478 -24.53 -4.65 -2.91
C GLY A 478 -26.01 -4.40 -3.22
N ALA A 479 -26.86 -5.43 -3.25
CA ALA A 479 -28.28 -5.24 -3.48
C ALA A 479 -28.99 -4.61 -2.26
N ASP A 480 -29.98 -3.75 -2.50
CA ASP A 480 -30.98 -3.40 -1.49
C ASP A 480 -32.39 -3.46 -2.09
N ASN A 481 -33.27 -4.22 -1.47
CA ASN A 481 -34.64 -4.40 -1.94
C ASN A 481 -35.66 -4.63 -0.81
N ALA A 482 -35.26 -4.49 0.44
CA ALA A 482 -36.12 -4.66 1.61
C ALA A 482 -35.96 -3.58 2.68
N SER A 483 -35.00 -2.65 2.53
CA SER A 483 -34.82 -1.58 3.52
C SER A 483 -35.97 -0.59 3.52
N ARG A 484 -36.22 -0.02 4.69
CA ARG A 484 -37.11 1.13 4.86
C ARG A 484 -36.37 2.44 4.62
N LEU A 485 -35.09 2.48 4.99
CA LEU A 485 -34.22 3.61 4.75
C LEU A 485 -33.75 3.64 3.30
N THR A 486 -33.41 4.84 2.85
CA THR A 486 -32.73 5.10 1.57
C THR A 486 -31.23 5.32 1.77
N LEU A 487 -30.45 5.14 0.71
CA LEU A 487 -29.02 5.43 0.71
C LEU A 487 -28.70 6.88 1.15
N GLU A 488 -29.52 7.84 0.74
CA GLU A 488 -29.32 9.26 1.11
C GLU A 488 -29.55 9.50 2.60
N GLU A 489 -30.53 8.83 3.21
CA GLU A 489 -30.78 8.90 4.64
C GLU A 489 -29.62 8.28 5.43
N VAL A 490 -29.13 7.11 5.00
CA VAL A 490 -27.94 6.48 5.59
C VAL A 490 -26.74 7.41 5.49
N ARG A 491 -26.45 7.96 4.31
CA ARG A 491 -25.34 8.92 4.13
C ARG A 491 -25.39 10.04 5.16
N ARG A 492 -26.54 10.71 5.28
CA ARG A 492 -26.72 11.83 6.23
C ARG A 492 -26.52 11.40 7.67
N GLN A 493 -26.93 10.18 8.03
CA GLN A 493 -26.73 9.65 9.39
C GLN A 493 -25.25 9.37 9.69
N PHE A 494 -24.44 9.02 8.68
CA PHE A 494 -23.04 8.70 8.87
C PHE A 494 -22.11 9.92 8.83
N ASP A 495 -22.50 11.00 8.15
CA ASP A 495 -21.69 12.23 7.99
C ASP A 495 -21.18 12.81 9.33
N GLU A 496 -21.95 12.63 10.42
CA GLU A 496 -21.62 13.12 11.76
C GLU A 496 -21.19 12.03 12.76
N SER A 497 -21.21 10.75 12.35
CA SER A 497 -21.07 9.63 13.28
C SER A 497 -19.63 9.35 13.72
N GLY A 498 -18.64 9.76 12.91
CA GLY A 498 -17.24 9.34 13.08
C GLY A 498 -16.99 7.84 12.85
N ILE A 499 -17.98 7.11 12.33
CA ILE A 499 -17.89 5.68 12.04
C ILE A 499 -17.48 5.49 10.58
N THR A 500 -16.45 4.67 10.37
CA THR A 500 -15.94 4.36 9.02
C THR A 500 -16.49 3.03 8.53
N ILE A 501 -17.08 3.00 7.34
CA ILE A 501 -17.59 1.80 6.67
C ILE A 501 -16.58 1.30 5.64
N PHE A 502 -16.26 0.01 5.66
CA PHE A 502 -15.43 -0.71 4.70
C PHE A 502 -16.28 -1.75 3.95
N PRO A 503 -16.76 -1.43 2.73
CA PRO A 503 -17.50 -2.37 1.91
C PRO A 503 -16.58 -3.45 1.31
N VAL A 504 -17.00 -4.70 1.42
CA VAL A 504 -16.39 -5.88 0.78
C VAL A 504 -17.42 -6.49 -0.17
N ALA A 505 -17.18 -6.32 -1.46
CA ALA A 505 -18.04 -6.78 -2.54
C ALA A 505 -17.82 -8.28 -2.82
N TYR A 506 -18.88 -9.09 -2.80
CA TYR A 506 -18.82 -10.51 -3.11
C TYR A 506 -19.53 -10.88 -4.41
N GLY A 507 -18.85 -11.65 -5.25
CA GLY A 507 -19.34 -12.08 -6.55
C GLY A 507 -18.98 -11.11 -7.68
N SER A 508 -18.79 -11.65 -8.88
CA SER A 508 -18.57 -10.85 -10.09
C SER A 508 -19.83 -10.08 -10.53
N ASP A 509 -20.98 -10.47 -10.00
CA ASP A 509 -22.31 -9.89 -10.18
C ASP A 509 -22.68 -8.85 -9.11
N ALA A 510 -21.76 -8.49 -8.21
CA ALA A 510 -22.03 -7.51 -7.17
C ALA A 510 -22.47 -6.15 -7.76
N ASP A 511 -23.52 -5.55 -7.18
CA ASP A 511 -23.93 -4.18 -7.45
C ASP A 511 -22.91 -3.21 -6.84
N ARG A 512 -21.89 -2.92 -7.64
CA ARG A 512 -20.84 -1.98 -7.26
C ARG A 512 -21.34 -0.56 -7.09
N GLN A 513 -22.45 -0.16 -7.71
CA GLN A 513 -22.89 1.23 -7.65
C GLN A 513 -23.27 1.62 -6.22
N VAL A 514 -23.99 0.75 -5.51
CA VAL A 514 -24.37 0.99 -4.10
C VAL A 514 -23.15 0.93 -3.19
N LEU A 515 -22.28 -0.08 -3.36
CA LEU A 515 -21.10 -0.23 -2.52
C LEU A 515 -20.08 0.90 -2.74
N ASP A 516 -19.89 1.35 -3.98
CA ASP A 516 -19.02 2.49 -4.33
C ASP A 516 -19.56 3.79 -3.73
N ALA A 517 -20.88 4.01 -3.74
CA ALA A 517 -21.49 5.17 -3.11
C ALA A 517 -21.30 5.14 -1.58
N ILE A 518 -21.39 3.95 -0.95
CA ILE A 518 -21.12 3.79 0.48
C ILE A 518 -19.65 4.07 0.80
N ALA A 519 -18.72 3.50 0.03
CA ALA A 519 -17.30 3.76 0.17
C ALA A 519 -16.99 5.25 -0.02
N GLU A 520 -17.65 5.92 -0.97
CA GLU A 520 -17.45 7.33 -1.25
C GLU A 520 -17.82 8.24 -0.07
N PHE A 521 -19.03 8.12 0.50
CA PHE A 521 -19.38 8.97 1.64
C PHE A 521 -18.62 8.60 2.92
N SER A 522 -18.27 7.31 3.07
CA SER A 522 -17.43 6.81 4.16
C SER A 522 -15.95 7.20 4.01
N ARG A 523 -15.55 7.68 2.82
CA ARG A 523 -14.17 8.00 2.44
C ARG A 523 -13.22 6.80 2.54
N THR A 524 -13.70 5.65 2.11
CA THR A 524 -12.97 4.38 2.01
C THR A 524 -12.98 3.86 0.57
N ILE A 525 -12.53 2.63 0.38
CA ILE A 525 -12.55 1.92 -0.90
C ILE A 525 -13.42 0.67 -0.78
N VAL A 526 -14.00 0.24 -1.89
CA VAL A 526 -14.63 -1.08 -1.99
C VAL A 526 -13.53 -2.13 -2.18
N VAL A 527 -13.53 -3.14 -1.32
CA VAL A 527 -12.64 -4.28 -1.44
C VAL A 527 -13.36 -5.39 -2.22
N VAL A 528 -12.71 -5.96 -3.23
CA VAL A 528 -13.34 -6.95 -4.12
C VAL A 528 -12.97 -8.36 -3.70
N GLY A 529 -13.94 -9.15 -3.24
CA GLY A 529 -13.78 -10.53 -2.80
C GLY A 529 -13.82 -11.58 -3.93
N ASP A 530 -13.07 -11.40 -5.02
CA ASP A 530 -13.07 -12.35 -6.14
C ASP A 530 -11.96 -13.42 -6.03
N SER A 531 -12.43 -14.68 -5.96
CA SER A 531 -11.89 -16.02 -6.31
C SER A 531 -10.39 -16.35 -6.36
N GLY A 532 -9.50 -15.67 -5.62
CA GLY A 532 -8.11 -16.14 -5.47
C GLY A 532 -7.45 -15.91 -4.12
N ASP A 533 -7.78 -14.82 -3.43
CA ASP A 533 -7.00 -14.39 -2.26
C ASP A 533 -7.81 -13.63 -1.19
N ILE A 534 -8.94 -14.23 -0.79
CA ILE A 534 -9.80 -13.69 0.29
C ILE A 534 -9.03 -13.57 1.60
N ALA A 535 -8.09 -14.48 1.85
CA ALA A 535 -7.23 -14.40 3.02
C ALA A 535 -6.40 -13.11 3.00
N GLN A 536 -5.78 -12.76 1.87
CA GLN A 536 -5.03 -11.51 1.73
C GLN A 536 -5.93 -10.27 1.83
N ILE A 537 -7.18 -10.33 1.35
CA ILE A 537 -8.15 -9.25 1.49
C ILE A 537 -8.45 -8.94 2.95
N PHE A 538 -8.81 -9.97 3.73
CA PHE A 538 -9.11 -9.78 5.15
C PHE A 538 -7.84 -9.52 5.97
N GLU A 539 -6.70 -10.02 5.53
CA GLU A 539 -5.41 -9.61 6.06
C GLU A 539 -5.19 -8.11 5.85
N ASN A 540 -5.34 -7.61 4.63
CA ASN A 540 -5.20 -6.19 4.32
C ASN A 540 -6.24 -5.33 5.07
N LEU A 541 -7.48 -5.82 5.16
CA LEU A 541 -8.56 -5.14 5.89
C LEU A 541 -8.24 -5.06 7.39
N SER A 542 -7.69 -6.13 7.98
CA SER A 542 -7.26 -6.13 9.37
C SER A 542 -6.15 -5.14 9.68
N ARG A 543 -5.50 -4.54 8.67
CA ARG A 543 -4.47 -3.49 8.84
C ARG A 543 -5.05 -2.08 8.92
N TYR A 544 -6.35 -1.92 8.64
CA TYR A 544 -7.07 -0.67 8.90
C TYR A 544 -7.45 -0.50 10.37
N PHE A 545 -7.27 -1.55 11.17
CA PHE A 545 -7.60 -1.64 12.59
C PHE A 545 -6.36 -2.09 13.34
#